data_AF-A0A3M1ZF59-F1
#
_entry.id   AF-A0A3M1ZF59-F1
#
_cell.length_a   1.000
_cell.length_b   1.000
_cell.length_c   1.000
_cell.angle_alpha   90.00
_cell.angle_beta   90.00
_cell.angle_gamma   90.00
#
_symmetry.space_group_name_H-M   'P 1'
#
loop_
_entity.id
_entity.type
_entity.pdbx_description
1 polymer ?
#
loop_
_entity_poly.entity_id
_entity_poly.type
_entity_poly.pdbx_seq_one_letter_code
_entity_poly.pdbx_strand_id
1 'polypeptide(L)'
;YIPLVVFWYGHAWLAYGWVIPPTGWTDKAIRTLPNLLTPMLQVGNFGIAGVLSVVAWPLLFVQLWRTRWRFEARVVLLIGFTIPFWLVWWWLFSYDPRFLVMIWALMSVAAGWLVVSIYDVLPSRAQPAINIALPLLLVAIAAPALFQVVEHKDELLRTPLISEKDRLRLYVHEGFDVVFWLEENTSPDDGVLVTEYWQPYYVAKTHPNTLFCYSPRVCADVLSDYAYWVVRSNVDMTPWLESGAIEPVFSIEGRTIYRLVDISALPNVDG
;
A
#
# COMPACT_ATOMS: atom_id res chain seq x y z
N TYR A 1 -7.59 -12.32 -12.76
CA TYR A 1 -6.83 -11.28 -12.04
C TYR A 1 -6.86 -9.91 -12.69
N ILE A 2 -6.73 -9.78 -14.02
CA ILE A 2 -7.00 -8.50 -14.73
C ILE A 2 -8.38 -7.89 -14.40
N PRO A 3 -9.48 -8.66 -14.27
CA PRO A 3 -10.77 -8.08 -13.91
C PRO A 3 -10.76 -7.49 -12.51
N LEU A 4 -10.10 -8.13 -11.54
CA LEU A 4 -10.15 -7.70 -10.14
C LEU A 4 -9.39 -6.39 -9.92
N VAL A 5 -8.29 -6.19 -10.63
CA VAL A 5 -7.51 -4.94 -10.59
C VAL A 5 -8.27 -3.82 -11.30
N VAL A 6 -8.87 -4.10 -12.46
CA VAL A 6 -9.71 -3.13 -13.17
C VAL A 6 -10.98 -2.80 -12.36
N PHE A 7 -11.56 -3.77 -11.65
CA PHE A 7 -12.68 -3.55 -10.75
C PHE A 7 -12.26 -2.78 -9.50
N TRP A 8 -11.08 -3.04 -8.94
CA TRP A 8 -10.60 -2.30 -7.78
C TRP A 8 -10.25 -0.86 -8.15
N TYR A 9 -9.54 -0.64 -9.26
CA TYR A 9 -9.28 0.71 -9.78
C TYR A 9 -10.56 1.38 -10.25
N GLY A 10 -11.49 0.66 -10.88
CA GLY A 10 -12.80 1.19 -11.28
C GLY A 10 -13.67 1.56 -10.08
N HIS A 11 -13.71 0.71 -9.06
CA HIS A 11 -14.39 1.00 -7.79
C HIS A 11 -13.72 2.17 -7.07
N ALA A 12 -12.38 2.21 -6.99
CA ALA A 12 -11.66 3.33 -6.41
C ALA A 12 -11.91 4.63 -7.20
N TRP A 13 -12.00 4.55 -8.53
CA TRP A 13 -12.30 5.69 -9.38
C TRP A 13 -13.75 6.18 -9.19
N LEU A 14 -14.71 5.26 -9.09
CA LEU A 14 -16.11 5.59 -8.82
C LEU A 14 -16.33 6.12 -7.41
N ALA A 15 -15.61 5.57 -6.41
CA ALA A 15 -15.77 5.92 -5.01
C ALA A 15 -15.00 7.19 -4.61
N TYR A 16 -13.86 7.46 -5.23
CA TYR A 16 -12.94 8.54 -4.81
C TYR A 16 -12.61 9.54 -5.93
N GLY A 17 -13.24 9.43 -7.09
CA GLY A 17 -12.91 10.27 -8.25
C GLY A 17 -11.54 9.93 -8.85
N TRP A 18 -10.98 10.85 -9.63
CA TRP A 18 -9.70 10.66 -10.34
C TRP A 18 -8.53 10.71 -9.35
N VAL A 19 -8.40 9.70 -8.50
CA VAL A 19 -7.21 9.49 -7.68
C VAL A 19 -6.14 8.93 -8.60
N ILE A 20 -5.46 9.81 -9.34
CA ILE A 20 -4.13 9.48 -9.84
C ILE A 20 -3.29 9.46 -8.57
N PRO A 21 -2.87 8.29 -8.05
CA PRO A 21 -1.94 8.31 -6.94
C PRO A 21 -0.74 9.13 -7.43
N PRO A 22 -0.33 10.20 -6.72
CA PRO A 22 0.77 11.08 -7.14
C PRO A 22 2.11 10.35 -7.23
N THR A 23 2.11 9.01 -7.11
CA THR A 23 3.24 8.11 -7.21
C THR A 23 3.31 7.44 -8.60
N GLY A 24 2.19 7.00 -9.18
CA GLY A 24 2.13 6.09 -10.34
C GLY A 24 2.68 6.62 -11.67
N TRP A 25 2.84 7.94 -11.78
CA TRP A 25 3.27 8.65 -13.00
C TRP A 25 4.36 9.67 -12.71
N THR A 26 5.22 9.36 -11.74
CA THR A 26 6.35 10.23 -11.42
C THR A 26 7.61 9.74 -12.12
N ASP A 27 8.48 10.67 -12.52
CA ASP A 27 9.84 10.38 -13.02
C ASP A 27 10.76 9.77 -11.94
N LYS A 28 10.20 9.21 -10.86
CA LYS A 28 10.89 8.59 -9.74
C LYS A 28 11.28 7.14 -9.99
N ALA A 29 10.86 6.52 -11.10
CA ALA A 29 11.26 5.17 -11.44
C ALA A 29 12.79 5.09 -11.65
N ILE A 30 13.49 4.41 -10.74
CA ILE A 30 14.94 4.23 -10.80
C ILE A 30 15.22 2.91 -11.53
N ARG A 31 15.59 3.02 -12.81
CA ARG A 31 15.80 1.89 -13.74
C ARG A 31 17.20 1.30 -13.64
N THR A 32 17.58 0.84 -12.46
CA THR A 32 18.90 0.25 -12.20
C THR A 32 18.82 -1.26 -12.07
N LEU A 33 19.93 -1.96 -12.26
CA LEU A 33 20.01 -3.41 -12.09
C LEU A 33 19.70 -3.86 -10.65
N PRO A 34 20.18 -3.18 -9.59
CA PRO A 34 19.74 -3.50 -8.22
C PRO A 34 18.23 -3.43 -8.05
N ASN A 35 17.57 -2.42 -8.63
CA ASN A 35 16.12 -2.29 -8.54
C ASN A 35 15.36 -3.34 -9.35
N LEU A 36 15.92 -3.76 -10.49
CA LEU A 36 15.38 -4.90 -11.25
C LEU A 36 15.37 -6.16 -10.35
N LEU A 37 16.45 -6.37 -9.60
CA LEU A 37 16.65 -7.49 -8.69
C LEU A 37 16.06 -7.28 -7.29
N THR A 38 15.26 -6.24 -7.06
CA THR A 38 14.59 -5.97 -5.76
C THR A 38 13.92 -7.20 -5.13
N PRO A 39 13.16 -8.04 -5.85
CA PRO A 39 12.57 -9.25 -5.26
C PRO A 39 13.61 -10.19 -4.63
N MET A 40 14.81 -10.26 -5.20
CA MET A 40 15.90 -11.08 -4.68
C MET A 40 16.71 -10.36 -3.59
N LEU A 41 16.94 -9.05 -3.73
CA LEU A 41 17.80 -8.29 -2.82
C LEU A 41 17.09 -7.86 -1.53
N GLN A 42 15.78 -7.64 -1.57
CA GLN A 42 14.99 -7.27 -0.39
C GLN A 42 14.35 -8.48 0.27
N VAL A 43 15.19 -9.39 0.80
CA VAL A 43 14.74 -10.61 1.48
C VAL A 43 13.82 -10.32 2.67
N GLY A 44 13.93 -9.15 3.31
CA GLY A 44 13.01 -8.72 4.36
C GLY A 44 11.56 -8.55 3.89
N ASN A 45 11.35 -8.16 2.63
CA ASN A 45 10.02 -7.90 2.06
C ASN A 45 9.46 -9.11 1.29
N PHE A 46 10.35 -9.86 0.63
CA PHE A 46 9.98 -10.94 -0.31
C PHE A 46 10.37 -12.33 0.19
N GLY A 47 11.11 -12.42 1.31
CA GLY A 47 11.60 -13.68 1.84
C GLY A 47 12.45 -14.48 0.84
N ILE A 48 12.57 -15.78 1.10
CA ILE A 48 13.35 -16.69 0.24
C ILE A 48 12.67 -16.95 -1.11
N ALA A 49 11.34 -16.82 -1.18
CA ALA A 49 10.58 -16.99 -2.42
C ALA A 49 11.04 -15.99 -3.50
N GLY A 50 11.45 -14.78 -3.10
CA GLY A 50 11.91 -13.75 -4.02
C GLY A 50 13.22 -14.17 -4.71
N VAL A 51 14.17 -14.67 -3.93
CA VAL A 51 15.43 -15.24 -4.44
C VAL A 51 15.16 -16.42 -5.35
N LEU A 52 14.37 -17.41 -4.87
CA LEU A 52 14.09 -18.63 -5.62
C LEU A 52 13.36 -18.35 -6.94
N SER A 53 12.43 -17.40 -6.96
CA SER A 53 11.69 -17.04 -8.17
C SER A 53 12.57 -16.39 -9.23
N VAL A 54 13.47 -15.49 -8.84
CA VAL A 54 14.42 -14.84 -9.76
C VAL A 54 15.41 -15.87 -10.33
N VAL A 55 15.85 -16.84 -9.52
CA VAL A 55 16.69 -17.97 -9.99
C VAL A 55 15.91 -18.93 -10.88
N ALA A 56 14.61 -19.11 -10.63
CA ALA A 56 13.77 -20.00 -11.43
C ALA A 56 13.60 -19.50 -12.88
N TRP A 57 13.54 -18.19 -13.11
CA TRP A 57 13.27 -17.65 -14.45
C TRP A 57 14.31 -18.06 -15.50
N PRO A 58 15.65 -17.91 -15.29
CA PRO A 58 16.64 -18.43 -16.22
C PRO A 58 16.46 -19.92 -16.54
N LEU A 59 16.12 -20.73 -15.54
CA LEU A 59 15.93 -22.18 -15.71
C LEU A 59 14.67 -22.50 -16.51
N LEU A 60 13.56 -21.79 -16.24
CA LEU A 60 12.33 -21.86 -17.01
C LEU A 60 12.58 -21.45 -18.48
N PHE A 61 13.39 -20.42 -18.73
CA PHE A 61 13.80 -20.04 -20.08
C PHE A 61 14.62 -21.13 -20.77
N VAL A 62 15.59 -21.72 -20.08
CA VAL A 62 16.39 -22.83 -20.61
C VAL A 62 15.51 -24.04 -20.93
N GLN A 63 14.54 -24.35 -20.07
CA GLN A 63 13.57 -25.42 -20.33
C GLN A 63 12.69 -25.11 -21.55
N LEU A 64 12.15 -23.90 -21.65
CA LEU A 64 11.36 -23.47 -22.81
C LEU A 64 12.17 -23.55 -24.12
N TRP A 65 13.44 -23.16 -24.07
CA TRP A 65 14.35 -23.25 -25.21
C TRP A 65 14.64 -24.71 -25.60
N ARG A 66 14.97 -25.57 -24.62
CA ARG A 66 15.31 -26.99 -24.85
C ARG A 66 14.12 -27.79 -25.35
N THR A 67 12.91 -27.50 -24.87
CA THR A 67 11.68 -28.17 -25.30
C THR A 67 11.22 -27.71 -26.69
N ARG A 68 11.93 -26.75 -27.32
CA ARG A 68 11.75 -26.33 -28.73
C ARG A 68 10.28 -26.06 -29.06
N TRP A 69 9.55 -25.41 -28.13
CA TRP A 69 8.13 -25.06 -28.29
C TRP A 69 7.14 -26.23 -28.23
N ARG A 70 7.52 -27.41 -27.73
CA ARG A 70 6.53 -28.32 -27.16
C ARG A 70 5.83 -27.53 -26.06
N PHE A 71 4.59 -27.13 -26.33
CA PHE A 71 3.87 -26.14 -25.53
C PHE A 71 3.64 -26.67 -24.11
N GLU A 72 4.59 -26.40 -23.23
CA GLU A 72 4.45 -26.66 -21.81
C GLU A 72 3.73 -25.46 -21.20
N ALA A 73 2.40 -25.53 -21.20
CA ALA A 73 1.53 -24.43 -20.79
C ALA A 73 1.94 -23.79 -19.46
N ARG A 74 2.43 -24.59 -18.50
CA ARG A 74 2.88 -24.11 -17.18
C ARG A 74 4.05 -23.12 -17.29
N VAL A 75 5.10 -23.49 -18.04
CA VAL A 75 6.31 -22.67 -18.22
C VAL A 75 5.96 -21.40 -19.00
N VAL A 76 5.16 -21.55 -20.05
CA VAL A 76 4.70 -20.41 -20.87
C VAL A 76 3.87 -19.43 -20.04
N LEU A 77 2.96 -19.92 -19.19
CA LEU A 77 2.16 -19.08 -18.30
C LEU A 77 3.03 -18.37 -17.26
N LEU A 78 3.97 -19.09 -16.61
CA LEU A 78 4.85 -18.48 -15.61
C LEU A 78 5.75 -17.40 -16.20
N ILE A 79 6.42 -17.67 -17.32
CA ILE A 79 7.28 -16.68 -17.98
C ILE A 79 6.42 -15.55 -18.57
N GLY A 80 5.39 -15.91 -19.33
CA GLY A 80 4.58 -14.98 -20.11
C GLY A 80 3.74 -14.02 -19.27
N PHE A 81 3.36 -14.39 -18.04
CA PHE A 81 2.69 -13.48 -17.12
C PHE A 81 3.64 -12.83 -16.12
N THR A 82 4.62 -13.55 -15.58
CA THR A 82 5.43 -12.96 -14.50
C THR A 82 6.41 -11.93 -15.04
N ILE A 83 7.11 -12.24 -16.13
CA ILE A 83 8.21 -11.39 -16.62
C ILE A 83 7.73 -10.08 -17.22
N PRO A 84 6.70 -10.03 -18.08
CA PRO A 84 6.24 -8.74 -18.61
C PRO A 84 5.77 -7.80 -17.52
N PHE A 85 5.01 -8.29 -16.54
CA PHE A 85 4.57 -7.46 -15.42
C PHE A 85 5.73 -7.03 -14.52
N TRP A 86 6.71 -7.89 -14.26
CA TRP A 86 7.92 -7.52 -13.53
C TRP A 86 8.74 -6.46 -14.26
N LEU A 87 8.88 -6.55 -15.58
CA LEU A 87 9.57 -5.55 -16.39
C LEU A 87 8.81 -4.22 -16.44
N VAL A 88 7.48 -4.25 -16.57
CA VAL A 88 6.64 -3.05 -16.48
C VAL A 88 6.78 -2.41 -15.11
N TRP A 89 6.75 -3.22 -14.04
CA TRP A 89 7.03 -2.74 -12.69
C TRP A 89 8.40 -2.08 -12.60
N TRP A 90 9.46 -2.73 -13.08
CA TRP A 90 10.80 -2.16 -13.03
C TRP A 90 10.92 -0.84 -13.81
N TRP A 91 10.24 -0.77 -14.96
CA TRP A 91 10.30 0.38 -15.86
C TRP A 91 9.54 1.61 -15.36
N LEU A 92 8.37 1.39 -14.73
CA LEU A 92 7.41 2.45 -14.35
C LEU A 92 7.25 2.63 -12.83
N PHE A 93 7.41 1.57 -12.05
CA PHE A 93 6.96 1.50 -10.65
C PHE A 93 8.08 1.09 -9.67
N SER A 94 9.35 1.04 -10.10
CA SER A 94 10.47 0.52 -9.30
C SER A 94 10.78 1.30 -8.02
N TYR A 95 10.18 2.47 -7.84
CA TYR A 95 10.27 3.27 -6.62
C TYR A 95 9.40 2.70 -5.48
N ASP A 96 8.48 1.77 -5.76
CA ASP A 96 7.57 1.20 -4.76
C ASP A 96 7.41 -0.33 -4.92
N PRO A 97 7.93 -1.13 -3.98
CA PRO A 97 7.87 -2.59 -4.05
C PRO A 97 6.45 -3.14 -3.86
N ARG A 98 5.48 -2.36 -3.37
CA ARG A 98 4.11 -2.84 -3.12
C ARG A 98 3.41 -3.30 -4.40
N PHE A 99 3.75 -2.71 -5.54
CA PHE A 99 3.20 -3.13 -6.83
C PHE A 99 3.63 -4.55 -7.24
N LEU A 100 4.74 -5.07 -6.71
CA LEU A 100 5.15 -6.46 -6.93
C LEU A 100 4.21 -7.47 -6.27
N VAL A 101 3.43 -7.07 -5.26
CA VAL A 101 2.42 -7.94 -4.62
C VAL A 101 1.45 -8.53 -5.64
N MET A 102 1.14 -7.78 -6.71
CA MET A 102 0.25 -8.24 -7.77
C MET A 102 0.77 -9.46 -8.54
N ILE A 103 2.08 -9.59 -8.69
CA ILE A 103 2.72 -10.72 -9.38
C ILE A 103 3.35 -11.71 -8.41
N TRP A 104 3.31 -11.42 -7.12
CA TRP A 104 3.97 -12.19 -6.08
C TRP A 104 3.51 -13.65 -6.02
N ALA A 105 2.21 -13.88 -6.24
CA ALA A 105 1.67 -15.23 -6.32
C ALA A 105 2.32 -16.04 -7.46
N LEU A 106 2.50 -15.43 -8.63
CA LEU A 106 3.15 -16.09 -9.78
C LEU A 106 4.64 -16.34 -9.52
N MET A 107 5.33 -15.38 -8.90
CA MET A 107 6.72 -15.54 -8.46
C MET A 107 6.84 -16.71 -7.48
N SER A 108 5.92 -16.80 -6.52
CA SER A 108 5.88 -17.90 -5.55
C SER A 108 5.66 -19.26 -6.22
N VAL A 109 4.83 -19.34 -7.26
CA VAL A 109 4.66 -20.57 -8.06
C VAL A 109 5.94 -20.90 -8.83
N ALA A 110 6.65 -19.92 -9.40
CA ALA A 110 7.94 -20.15 -10.04
C ALA A 110 9.01 -20.65 -9.05
N ALA A 111 9.04 -20.11 -7.84
CA ALA A 111 9.88 -20.61 -6.75
C ALA A 111 9.53 -22.06 -6.37
N GLY A 112 8.24 -22.38 -6.25
CA GLY A 112 7.77 -23.74 -5.99
C GLY A 112 8.17 -24.72 -7.10
N TRP A 113 8.07 -24.30 -8.36
CA TRP A 113 8.55 -25.10 -9.51
C TRP A 113 10.05 -25.40 -9.40
N LEU A 114 10.87 -24.43 -8.99
CA LEU A 114 12.31 -24.65 -8.79
C LEU A 114 12.57 -25.66 -7.66
N VAL A 115 11.85 -25.56 -6.54
CA VAL A 115 11.97 -26.50 -5.43
C VAL A 115 11.62 -27.94 -5.86
N VAL A 116 10.53 -28.12 -6.61
CA VAL A 116 10.15 -29.43 -7.17
C VAL A 116 11.21 -29.95 -8.15
N SER A 117 11.73 -29.07 -9.01
CA SER A 117 12.78 -29.45 -9.96
C SER A 117 14.06 -29.90 -9.26
N ILE A 118 14.43 -29.28 -8.14
CA ILE A 118 15.55 -29.73 -7.30
C ILE A 118 15.24 -31.07 -6.64
N TYR A 119 14.01 -31.25 -6.14
CA TYR A 119 13.54 -32.51 -5.54
C TYR A 119 13.62 -33.69 -6.51
N ASP A 120 13.22 -33.51 -7.77
CA ASP A 120 13.22 -34.57 -8.77
C ASP A 120 14.63 -35.07 -9.15
N VAL A 121 15.67 -34.24 -8.94
CA VAL A 121 17.07 -34.58 -9.20
C VAL A 121 17.74 -35.25 -7.98
N LEU A 122 17.11 -35.21 -6.80
CA LEU A 122 17.67 -35.78 -5.58
C LEU A 122 17.62 -37.31 -5.59
N PRO A 123 18.66 -37.99 -5.05
CA PRO A 123 18.67 -39.45 -4.92
C PRO A 123 17.45 -39.97 -4.17
N SER A 124 16.87 -41.07 -4.64
CA SER A 124 15.69 -41.70 -4.02
C SER A 124 15.84 -42.03 -2.53
N ARG A 125 17.08 -42.27 -2.07
CA ARG A 125 17.40 -42.48 -0.65
C ARG A 125 17.17 -41.24 0.23
N ALA A 126 17.30 -40.04 -0.32
CA ALA A 126 17.12 -38.78 0.41
C ALA A 126 15.66 -38.29 0.41
N GLN A 127 14.86 -38.72 -0.58
CA GLN A 127 13.48 -38.26 -0.77
C GLN A 127 12.57 -38.45 0.46
N PRO A 128 12.59 -39.58 1.21
CA PRO A 128 11.74 -39.74 2.39
C PRO A 128 12.01 -38.71 3.48
N ALA A 129 13.28 -38.39 3.74
CA ALA A 129 13.65 -37.37 4.72
C ALA A 129 13.21 -35.98 4.25
N ILE A 130 13.38 -35.68 2.96
CA ILE A 130 12.99 -34.40 2.37
C ILE A 130 11.47 -34.22 2.35
N ASN A 131 10.69 -35.27 2.12
CA ASN A 131 9.22 -35.23 2.15
C ASN A 131 8.65 -34.81 3.51
N ILE A 132 9.41 -35.02 4.59
CA ILE A 132 9.03 -34.57 5.93
C ILE A 132 9.67 -33.21 6.23
N ALA A 133 10.97 -33.06 5.95
CA ALA A 133 11.72 -31.86 6.30
C ALA A 133 11.27 -30.62 5.51
N LEU A 134 10.96 -30.78 4.22
CA LEU A 134 10.62 -29.65 3.34
C LEU A 134 9.28 -29.00 3.73
N PRO A 135 8.16 -29.73 3.94
CA PRO A 135 6.92 -29.11 4.43
C PRO A 135 7.11 -28.43 5.79
N LEU A 136 7.83 -29.05 6.72
CA LEU A 136 8.11 -28.46 8.03
C LEU A 136 8.92 -27.17 7.90
N LEU A 137 9.93 -27.15 7.03
CA LEU A 137 10.73 -25.97 6.74
C LEU A 137 9.87 -24.88 6.09
N LEU A 138 9.00 -25.21 5.14
CA LEU A 138 8.10 -24.25 4.50
C LEU A 138 7.11 -23.66 5.51
N VAL A 139 6.55 -24.47 6.41
CA VAL A 139 5.70 -23.99 7.51
C VAL A 139 6.50 -23.07 8.45
N ALA A 140 7.72 -23.46 8.83
CA ALA A 140 8.56 -22.64 9.69
C ALA A 140 8.92 -21.29 9.06
N ILE A 141 9.19 -21.25 7.75
CA ILE A 141 9.49 -20.01 7.00
C ILE A 141 8.23 -19.16 6.81
N ALA A 142 7.06 -19.78 6.59
CA ALA A 142 5.80 -19.06 6.41
C ALA A 142 5.17 -18.58 7.73
N ALA A 143 5.51 -19.21 8.86
CA ALA A 143 4.94 -18.89 10.16
C ALA A 143 5.11 -17.41 10.54
N PRO A 144 6.30 -16.77 10.43
CA PRO A 144 6.44 -15.34 10.70
C PRO A 144 5.50 -14.46 9.86
N ALA A 145 5.27 -14.79 8.59
CA ALA A 145 4.35 -14.05 7.74
C ALA A 145 2.89 -14.21 8.23
N LEU A 146 2.48 -15.42 8.60
CA LEU A 146 1.19 -15.65 9.29
C LEU A 146 1.13 -14.87 10.62
N PHE A 147 2.27 -14.68 11.26
CA PHE A 147 2.35 -13.90 12.48
C PHE A 147 2.17 -12.40 12.26
N GLN A 148 2.62 -11.87 11.13
CA GLN A 148 2.53 -10.44 10.78
C GLN A 148 1.22 -10.05 10.07
N VAL A 149 0.47 -10.99 9.49
CA VAL A 149 -0.79 -10.70 8.78
C VAL A 149 -1.85 -10.05 9.66
N VAL A 150 -1.80 -10.28 10.98
CA VAL A 150 -2.73 -9.69 11.92
C VAL A 150 -1.93 -8.84 12.90
N GLU A 151 -2.02 -7.52 12.79
CA GLU A 151 -1.56 -6.60 13.81
C GLU A 151 -2.60 -6.57 14.96
N HIS A 152 -2.18 -6.21 16.18
CA HIS A 152 -3.04 -6.14 17.37
C HIS A 152 -3.77 -7.45 17.73
N LYS A 153 -3.07 -8.59 17.58
CA LYS A 153 -3.64 -9.93 17.85
C LYS A 153 -4.17 -10.08 19.26
N ASP A 154 -3.44 -9.54 20.25
CA ASP A 154 -3.81 -9.71 21.64
C ASP A 154 -5.13 -8.99 21.92
N GLU A 155 -5.32 -7.79 21.37
CA GLU A 155 -6.55 -7.03 21.46
C GLU A 155 -7.71 -7.70 20.70
N LEU A 156 -7.44 -8.21 19.50
CA LEU A 156 -8.44 -8.94 18.70
C LEU A 156 -8.86 -10.26 19.34
N LEU A 157 -7.94 -10.98 19.98
CA LEU A 157 -8.25 -12.23 20.68
C LEU A 157 -8.99 -11.99 21.99
N ARG A 158 -8.69 -10.89 22.70
CA ARG A 158 -9.44 -10.49 23.91
C ARG A 158 -10.85 -10.01 23.60
N THR A 159 -11.03 -9.40 22.42
CA THR A 159 -12.27 -8.74 22.01
C THR A 159 -12.61 -9.09 20.56
N PRO A 160 -13.03 -10.34 20.28
CA PRO A 160 -13.25 -10.82 18.91
C PRO A 160 -14.43 -10.13 18.21
N LEU A 161 -15.33 -9.50 18.98
CA LEU A 161 -16.47 -8.72 18.49
C LEU A 161 -16.24 -7.21 18.65
N ILE A 162 -14.99 -6.76 18.60
CA ILE A 162 -14.66 -5.33 18.64
C ILE A 162 -15.38 -4.58 17.51
N SER A 163 -15.94 -3.41 17.83
CA SER A 163 -16.63 -2.59 16.85
C SER A 163 -15.66 -2.12 15.76
N GLU A 164 -16.16 -1.79 14.57
CA GLU A 164 -15.30 -1.25 13.50
C GLU A 164 -14.61 0.05 13.95
N LYS A 165 -15.30 0.90 14.72
CA LYS A 165 -14.74 2.15 15.26
C LYS A 165 -13.55 1.87 16.19
N ASP A 166 -13.74 0.98 17.16
CA ASP A 166 -12.69 0.63 18.11
C ASP A 166 -11.52 -0.11 17.43
N ARG A 167 -11.82 -0.92 16.42
CA ARG A 167 -10.80 -1.59 15.60
C ARG A 167 -9.95 -0.57 14.84
N LEU A 168 -10.56 0.45 14.25
CA LEU A 168 -9.84 1.51 13.54
C LEU A 168 -8.97 2.34 14.49
N ARG A 169 -9.44 2.60 15.72
CA ARG A 169 -8.62 3.22 16.78
C ARG A 169 -7.37 2.39 17.11
N LEU A 170 -7.48 1.06 17.15
CA LEU A 170 -6.33 0.19 17.39
C LEU A 170 -5.28 0.30 16.27
N TYR A 171 -5.69 0.18 15.00
CA TYR A 171 -4.77 0.14 13.86
C TYR A 171 -4.12 1.48 13.50
N VAL A 172 -4.86 2.58 13.63
CA VAL A 172 -4.44 3.89 13.12
C VAL A 172 -4.17 4.89 14.26
N HIS A 173 -4.27 4.41 15.50
CA HIS A 173 -4.11 5.19 16.74
C HIS A 173 -5.13 6.34 16.86
N GLU A 174 -4.94 7.24 17.83
CA GLU A 174 -5.87 8.32 18.20
C GLU A 174 -6.08 9.36 17.07
N GLY A 175 -5.33 9.26 15.97
CA GLY A 175 -5.58 10.05 14.75
C GLY A 175 -6.98 9.82 14.15
N PHE A 176 -7.65 8.73 14.51
CA PHE A 176 -9.03 8.45 14.10
C PHE A 176 -10.09 9.19 14.89
N ASP A 177 -9.78 9.71 16.07
CA ASP A 177 -10.74 10.49 16.85
C ASP A 177 -11.10 11.80 16.16
N VAL A 178 -10.22 12.31 15.30
CA VAL A 178 -10.55 13.39 14.36
C VAL A 178 -11.65 12.98 13.39
N VAL A 179 -11.58 11.75 12.84
CA VAL A 179 -12.59 11.26 11.88
C VAL A 179 -13.94 11.10 12.56
N PHE A 180 -13.96 10.56 13.79
CA PHE A 180 -15.20 10.44 14.57
C PHE A 180 -15.75 11.79 14.98
N TRP A 181 -14.89 12.73 15.39
CA TRP A 181 -15.33 14.08 15.70
C TRP A 181 -16.00 14.74 14.49
N LEU A 182 -15.40 14.63 13.30
CA LEU A 182 -16.00 15.13 12.06
C LEU A 182 -17.34 14.44 11.80
N GLU A 183 -17.39 13.11 11.84
CA GLU A 183 -18.64 12.34 11.65
C GLU A 183 -19.77 12.78 12.61
N GLU A 184 -19.45 13.14 13.85
CA GLU A 184 -20.42 13.50 14.88
C GLU A 184 -20.79 14.99 14.90
N ASN A 185 -19.92 15.88 14.41
CA ASN A 185 -20.06 17.33 14.59
C ASN A 185 -20.19 18.12 13.29
N THR A 186 -20.04 17.48 12.13
CA THR A 186 -20.07 18.15 10.82
C THR A 186 -21.04 17.48 9.86
N SER A 187 -21.41 18.19 8.78
CA SER A 187 -22.25 17.62 7.72
C SER A 187 -21.39 16.82 6.73
N PRO A 188 -21.86 15.69 6.20
CA PRO A 188 -21.16 14.98 5.11
C PRO A 188 -20.86 15.84 3.87
N ASP A 189 -21.65 16.90 3.65
CA ASP A 189 -21.48 17.84 2.54
C ASP A 189 -20.35 18.86 2.78
N ASP A 190 -19.90 19.00 4.03
CA ASP A 190 -18.83 19.92 4.40
C ASP A 190 -17.50 19.47 3.78
N GLY A 191 -16.82 20.39 3.11
CA GLY A 191 -15.48 20.13 2.60
C GLY A 191 -14.48 20.02 3.76
N VAL A 192 -13.65 18.96 3.76
CA VAL A 192 -12.57 18.77 4.74
C VAL A 192 -11.19 18.72 4.09
N LEU A 193 -10.30 19.60 4.54
CA LEU A 193 -8.88 19.56 4.19
C LEU A 193 -8.12 18.76 5.21
N VAL A 194 -7.16 17.95 4.75
CA VAL A 194 -6.31 17.13 5.64
C VAL A 194 -4.85 17.22 5.24
N THR A 195 -3.99 17.46 6.22
CA THR A 195 -2.53 17.61 6.00
C THR A 195 -1.75 16.30 6.04
N GLU A 196 -2.35 15.23 6.56
CA GLU A 196 -1.70 13.95 6.75
C GLU A 196 -2.03 12.97 5.62
N TYR A 197 -1.02 12.33 5.04
CA TYR A 197 -1.17 11.54 3.81
C TYR A 197 -2.20 10.39 3.89
N TRP A 198 -2.34 9.76 5.06
CA TRP A 198 -3.23 8.61 5.25
C TRP A 198 -4.63 8.97 5.71
N GLN A 199 -4.81 10.14 6.31
CA GLN A 199 -6.07 10.61 6.85
C GLN A 199 -7.18 10.82 5.81
N PRO A 200 -6.92 11.30 4.57
CA PRO A 200 -7.98 11.53 3.59
C PRO A 200 -8.73 10.26 3.22
N TYR A 201 -8.09 9.10 3.19
CA TYR A 201 -8.76 7.83 2.87
C TYR A 201 -9.88 7.47 3.86
N TYR A 202 -9.75 7.94 5.11
CA TYR A 202 -10.72 7.66 6.16
C TYR A 202 -11.77 8.76 6.27
N VAL A 203 -11.34 10.03 6.18
CA VAL A 203 -12.26 11.17 6.18
C VAL A 203 -13.15 11.15 4.93
N ALA A 204 -12.63 10.76 3.76
CA ALA A 204 -13.40 10.66 2.52
C ALA A 204 -14.56 9.65 2.58
N LYS A 205 -14.55 8.70 3.53
CA LYS A 205 -15.68 7.78 3.74
C LYS A 205 -16.90 8.47 4.33
N THR A 206 -16.69 9.50 5.15
CA THR A 206 -17.75 10.28 5.81
C THR A 206 -17.98 11.63 5.14
N HIS A 207 -16.95 12.19 4.51
CA HIS A 207 -16.97 13.50 3.85
C HIS A 207 -16.41 13.36 2.42
N PRO A 208 -17.24 13.09 1.40
CA PRO A 208 -16.77 12.87 0.03
C PRO A 208 -15.93 14.02 -0.53
N ASN A 209 -16.19 15.25 -0.08
CA ASN A 209 -15.44 16.46 -0.42
C ASN A 209 -14.17 16.61 0.46
N THR A 210 -13.35 15.56 0.54
CA THR A 210 -12.08 15.60 1.27
C THR A 210 -10.92 15.82 0.32
N LEU A 211 -10.02 16.75 0.65
CA LEU A 211 -8.81 17.00 -0.12
C LEU A 211 -7.54 16.89 0.73
N PHE A 212 -6.56 16.16 0.21
CA PHE A 212 -5.22 16.10 0.78
C PHE A 212 -4.43 17.36 0.44
N CYS A 213 -3.98 18.07 1.47
CA CYS A 213 -3.23 19.32 1.35
C CYS A 213 -1.89 19.22 2.09
N TYR A 214 -0.79 18.98 1.35
CA TYR A 214 0.53 18.82 1.98
C TYR A 214 1.10 20.13 2.55
N SER A 215 0.64 21.29 2.08
CA SER A 215 1.15 22.60 2.53
C SER A 215 0.04 23.64 2.59
N PRO A 216 -0.11 24.34 3.73
CA PRO A 216 -0.99 25.52 3.86
C PRO A 216 -0.89 26.52 2.72
N ARG A 217 0.32 26.73 2.20
CA ARG A 217 0.58 27.69 1.12
C ARG A 217 -0.03 27.26 -0.21
N VAL A 218 0.06 25.97 -0.53
CA VAL A 218 -0.34 25.42 -1.83
C VAL A 218 -1.86 25.36 -1.97
N CYS A 219 -2.57 25.28 -0.85
CA CYS A 219 -4.02 25.10 -0.88
C CYS A 219 -4.79 26.39 -0.64
N ALA A 220 -4.12 27.54 -0.48
CA ALA A 220 -4.78 28.81 -0.18
C ALA A 220 -5.91 29.11 -1.18
N ASP A 221 -5.67 28.85 -2.47
CA ASP A 221 -6.62 29.09 -3.56
C ASP A 221 -7.87 28.20 -3.54
N VAL A 222 -7.81 27.05 -2.85
CA VAL A 222 -8.95 26.12 -2.76
C VAL A 222 -9.65 26.19 -1.41
N LEU A 223 -9.14 26.96 -0.43
CA LEU A 223 -9.70 26.98 0.92
C LEU A 223 -11.17 27.41 0.96
N SER A 224 -11.60 28.28 0.04
CA SER A 224 -12.96 28.82 0.01
C SER A 224 -14.04 27.75 -0.12
N ASP A 225 -13.66 26.57 -0.63
CA ASP A 225 -14.58 25.47 -0.91
C ASP A 225 -14.70 24.49 0.27
N TYR A 226 -13.96 24.71 1.35
CA TYR A 226 -13.89 23.80 2.50
C TYR A 226 -14.36 24.49 3.78
N ALA A 227 -14.93 23.71 4.69
CA ALA A 227 -15.41 24.20 5.97
C ALA A 227 -14.44 23.89 7.11
N TYR A 228 -13.68 22.79 6.99
CA TYR A 228 -12.77 22.31 8.03
C TYR A 228 -11.39 22.00 7.49
N TRP A 229 -10.40 22.13 8.37
CA TRP A 229 -9.01 21.81 8.08
C TRP A 229 -8.36 21.07 9.24
N VAL A 230 -7.94 19.84 8.99
CA VAL A 230 -7.20 19.00 9.93
C VAL A 230 -5.71 19.16 9.72
N VAL A 231 -5.05 19.71 10.73
CA VAL A 231 -3.62 20.04 10.70
C VAL A 231 -2.88 19.33 11.83
N ARG A 232 -1.66 18.86 11.55
CA ARG A 232 -0.75 18.37 12.61
C ARG A 232 -0.23 19.54 13.44
N SER A 233 -0.10 19.35 14.75
CA SER A 233 0.33 20.39 15.71
C SER A 233 1.75 20.92 15.49
N ASN A 234 2.56 20.21 14.70
CA ASN A 234 3.91 20.65 14.34
C ASN A 234 3.90 21.65 13.16
N VAL A 235 2.74 21.95 12.58
CA VAL A 235 2.58 23.01 11.58
C VAL A 235 2.24 24.30 12.32
N ASP A 236 3.01 25.35 12.07
CA ASP A 236 2.73 26.67 12.65
C ASP A 236 1.51 27.30 11.97
N MET A 237 0.41 27.36 12.72
CA MET A 237 -0.85 27.96 12.29
C MET A 237 -1.07 29.36 12.91
N THR A 238 -0.08 29.90 13.62
CA THR A 238 -0.18 31.21 14.30
C THR A 238 -0.60 32.34 13.34
N PRO A 239 -0.02 32.48 12.13
CA PRO A 239 -0.42 33.55 11.21
C PRO A 239 -1.89 33.47 10.78
N TRP A 240 -2.46 32.26 10.73
CA TRP A 240 -3.83 31.99 10.32
C TRP A 240 -4.83 32.22 11.45
N LEU A 241 -4.40 31.93 12.68
CA LEU A 241 -5.16 32.22 13.90
C LEU A 241 -5.22 33.71 14.17
N GLU A 242 -4.09 34.42 14.05
CA GLU A 242 -4.01 35.87 14.26
C GLU A 242 -4.81 36.66 13.21
N SER A 243 -4.95 36.14 11.99
CA SER A 243 -5.80 36.76 10.97
C SER A 243 -7.30 36.50 11.17
N GLY A 244 -7.68 35.60 12.07
CA GLY A 244 -9.07 35.16 12.25
C GLY A 244 -9.60 34.29 11.10
N ALA A 245 -8.73 33.84 10.18
CA ALA A 245 -9.15 33.01 9.06
C ALA A 245 -9.59 31.61 9.50
N ILE A 246 -9.07 31.15 10.63
CA ILE A 246 -9.38 29.83 11.19
C ILE A 246 -9.69 29.90 12.69
N GLU A 247 -10.50 28.97 13.17
CA GLU A 247 -10.83 28.81 14.59
C GLU A 247 -10.59 27.35 15.02
N PRO A 248 -9.82 27.07 16.08
CA PRO A 248 -9.61 25.70 16.56
C PRO A 248 -10.89 25.18 17.21
N VAL A 249 -11.42 24.06 16.72
CA VAL A 249 -12.67 23.47 17.23
C VAL A 249 -12.45 22.16 17.99
N PHE A 250 -11.36 21.45 17.69
CA PHE A 250 -11.00 20.20 18.36
C PHE A 250 -9.50 19.96 18.29
N SER A 251 -8.89 19.45 19.35
CA SER A 251 -7.46 19.09 19.35
C SER A 251 -7.24 17.79 20.10
N ILE A 252 -6.45 16.90 19.51
CA ILE A 252 -6.08 15.60 20.08
C ILE A 252 -4.71 15.15 19.57
N GLU A 253 -3.84 14.70 20.47
CA GLU A 253 -2.53 14.09 20.18
C GLU A 253 -1.77 14.68 18.98
N GLY A 254 -1.53 15.99 19.04
CA GLY A 254 -0.77 16.66 18.00
C GLY A 254 -1.50 16.78 16.67
N ARG A 255 -2.83 16.80 16.69
CA ARG A 255 -3.70 17.21 15.58
C ARG A 255 -4.71 18.22 16.09
N THR A 256 -5.03 19.18 15.26
CA THR A 256 -6.05 20.18 15.53
C THR A 256 -6.95 20.31 14.32
N ILE A 257 -8.25 20.23 14.56
CA ILE A 257 -9.28 20.57 13.58
C ILE A 257 -9.55 22.05 13.72
N TYR A 258 -9.40 22.75 12.61
CA TYR A 258 -9.74 24.15 12.49
C TYR A 258 -10.99 24.28 11.64
N ARG A 259 -11.91 25.15 12.03
CA ARG A 259 -12.99 25.64 11.19
C ARG A 259 -12.47 26.81 10.36
N LEU A 260 -12.77 26.83 9.07
CA LEU A 260 -12.47 27.97 8.21
C LEU A 260 -13.57 29.01 8.37
N VAL A 261 -13.20 30.26 8.69
CA VAL A 261 -14.14 31.34 9.04
C VAL A 261 -14.12 32.45 7.99
N ASP A 262 -12.97 33.14 7.85
CA ASP A 262 -12.80 34.24 6.90
C ASP A 262 -11.47 34.12 6.16
N ILE A 263 -11.52 33.42 5.03
CA ILE A 263 -10.36 33.16 4.17
C ILE A 263 -9.92 34.44 3.45
N SER A 264 -10.76 35.47 3.38
CA SER A 264 -10.38 36.75 2.77
C SER A 264 -9.40 37.56 3.63
N ALA A 265 -9.33 37.25 4.93
CA ALA A 265 -8.39 37.86 5.86
C ALA A 265 -6.99 37.26 5.81
N LEU A 266 -6.72 36.31 4.90
CA LEU A 266 -5.43 35.64 4.86
C LEU A 266 -4.30 36.61 4.53
N PRO A 267 -3.19 36.58 5.31
CA PRO A 267 -2.00 37.32 4.94
C PRO A 267 -1.55 36.84 3.57
N ASN A 268 -1.21 37.77 2.66
CA ASN A 268 -0.59 37.41 1.38
C ASN A 268 0.65 36.57 1.68
N VAL A 269 0.59 35.25 1.45
CA VAL A 269 1.68 34.32 1.76
C VAL A 269 2.73 34.29 0.65
N ASP A 270 2.72 35.30 -0.24
CA ASP A 270 3.74 35.59 -1.24
C ASP A 270 5.02 36.10 -0.55
N GLY A 271 5.74 35.19 0.10
CA GLY A 271 7.05 35.39 0.74
C GLY A 271 7.95 34.18 0.60
#